data_AF-A0A920J2L6-F1
#
_entry.id   AF-A0A920J2L6-F1
#
_cell.length_a   1.000
_cell.length_b   1.000
_cell.length_c   1.000
_cell.angle_alpha   90.00
_cell.angle_beta   90.00
_cell.angle_gamma   90.00
#
_symmetry.space_group_name_H-M   'P 1'
#
loop_
_entity.id
_entity.type
_entity.pdbx_description
1 polymer ?
#
loop_
_entity_poly.entity_id
_entity_poly.type
_entity_poly.pdbx_seq_one_letter_code
_entity_poly.pdbx_strand_id
1 'polypeptide(L)'
;MVLKVITVLVGAFLLLQAMGWVLDPSSAAIGLGMTIVEGVGANTQIGDFTSFFFTAGLFAVLGAIKEQHLWLYGSISLLGSAAIFRLLSVFLHGTEPLVSAIVFEVLISVYLLIHIHFLKKQNS
;
A
#
# COMPACT_ATOMS: atom_id res chain seq x y z
N MET A 1 -20.45 7.67 4.44
CA MET A 1 -20.69 6.59 3.45
C MET A 1 -19.68 6.59 2.30
N VAL A 2 -19.50 7.70 1.56
CA VAL A 2 -18.57 7.76 0.41
C VAL A 2 -17.13 7.36 0.78
N LEU A 3 -16.58 7.92 1.86
CA LEU A 3 -15.21 7.63 2.30
C LEU A 3 -15.00 6.14 2.62
N LYS A 4 -16.00 5.52 3.26
CA LYS A 4 -15.98 4.08 3.55
C LYS A 4 -15.90 3.24 2.28
N VAL A 5 -16.76 3.52 1.29
CA VAL A 5 -16.79 2.78 0.02
C VAL A 5 -15.44 2.89 -0.69
N ILE A 6 -14.91 4.12 -0.81
CA ILE A 6 -13.61 4.33 -1.46
C ILE A 6 -12.49 3.61 -0.68
N THR A 7 -12.47 3.65 0.65
CA THR A 7 -11.45 2.92 1.43
C THR A 7 -11.55 1.40 1.25
N VAL A 8 -12.76 0.84 1.17
CA VAL A 8 -12.94 -0.59 0.85
C VAL A 8 -12.41 -0.91 -0.53
N LEU A 9 -12.69 -0.07 -1.54
CA LEU A 9 -12.19 -0.27 -2.90
C LEU A 9 -10.65 -0.19 -2.96
N VAL A 10 -10.05 0.77 -2.25
CA VAL A 10 -8.59 0.87 -2.12
C VAL A 10 -8.02 -0.39 -1.47
N GLY A 11 -8.62 -0.84 -0.37
CA GLY A 11 -8.18 -2.04 0.32
C GLY A 11 -8.30 -3.29 -0.55
N ALA A 12 -9.42 -3.44 -1.27
CA ALA A 12 -9.63 -4.54 -2.21
C ALA A 12 -8.61 -4.53 -3.36
N PHE A 13 -8.34 -3.35 -3.93
CA PHE A 13 -7.31 -3.19 -4.96
C PHE A 13 -5.93 -3.65 -4.45
N LEU A 14 -5.53 -3.24 -3.24
CA LEU A 14 -4.25 -3.68 -2.65
C LEU A 14 -4.22 -5.19 -2.40
N LEU A 15 -5.33 -5.80 -1.95
CA LEU A 15 -5.42 -7.25 -1.81
C LEU A 15 -5.31 -7.98 -3.15
N LEU A 16 -5.86 -7.42 -4.24
CA LEU A 16 -5.66 -7.95 -5.59
C LEU A 16 -4.19 -7.87 -6.01
N GLN A 17 -3.48 -6.79 -5.67
CA GLN A 17 -2.03 -6.73 -5.91
C GLN A 17 -1.26 -7.81 -5.14
N ALA A 18 -1.63 -8.06 -3.87
CA ALA A 18 -1.05 -9.15 -3.09
C ALA A 18 -1.29 -10.52 -3.75
N MET A 19 -2.50 -10.76 -4.26
CA MET A 19 -2.79 -11.98 -5.03
C MET A 19 -1.96 -12.06 -6.32
N GLY A 20 -1.76 -10.95 -7.01
CA GLY A 20 -0.89 -10.88 -8.19
C GLY A 20 0.53 -11.35 -7.88
N TRP A 21 1.10 -10.93 -6.75
CA TRP A 21 2.42 -11.39 -6.30
C TRP A 21 2.49 -12.88 -5.99
N VAL A 22 1.39 -13.51 -5.56
CA VAL A 22 1.33 -14.95 -5.29
C VAL A 22 1.15 -15.76 -6.57
N LEU A 23 0.30 -15.27 -7.49
CA LEU A 23 -0.13 -16.02 -8.68
C LEU A 23 0.78 -15.82 -9.89
N ASP A 24 1.24 -14.59 -10.12
CA ASP A 24 2.14 -14.22 -11.21
C ASP A 24 3.09 -13.09 -10.76
N PRO A 25 4.12 -13.44 -9.97
CA PRO A 25 5.07 -12.46 -9.46
C PRO A 25 5.86 -11.74 -10.56
N SER A 26 6.05 -12.37 -11.72
CA SER A 26 6.78 -11.76 -12.85
C SER A 26 6.01 -10.55 -13.40
N SER A 27 4.71 -10.72 -13.65
CA SER A 27 3.85 -9.61 -14.09
C SER A 27 3.69 -8.54 -13.00
N ALA A 28 3.57 -8.94 -11.73
CA ALA A 28 3.46 -8.01 -10.61
C ALA A 28 4.72 -7.14 -10.44
N ALA A 29 5.90 -7.73 -10.58
CA ALA A 29 7.19 -7.04 -10.57
C ALA A 29 7.29 -5.99 -11.68
N ILE A 30 6.92 -6.35 -12.91
CA ILE A 30 6.94 -5.43 -14.07
C ILE A 30 6.05 -4.20 -13.80
N GLY A 31 4.88 -4.40 -13.17
CA GLY A 31 3.98 -3.31 -12.79
C GLY A 31 4.59 -2.28 -11.83
N LEU A 32 5.67 -2.64 -11.15
CA LEU A 32 6.45 -1.78 -10.26
C LEU A 32 7.83 -1.44 -10.83
N GLY A 33 8.04 -1.65 -12.12
CA GLY A 33 9.30 -1.33 -12.80
C GLY A 33 10.48 -2.21 -12.36
N MET A 34 10.22 -3.38 -11.80
CA MET A 34 11.26 -4.33 -11.39
C MET A 34 11.16 -5.65 -12.17
N THR A 35 12.23 -6.43 -12.14
CA THR A 35 12.23 -7.83 -12.57
C THR A 35 12.31 -8.73 -11.34
N ILE A 36 11.78 -9.94 -11.45
CA ILE A 36 12.00 -10.96 -10.44
C ILE A 36 13.47 -11.36 -10.47
N VAL A 37 14.14 -11.23 -9.33
CA VAL A 37 15.53 -11.67 -9.18
C VAL A 37 15.61 -13.19 -9.07
N GLU A 38 16.74 -13.77 -9.46
CA GLU A 38 16.92 -15.22 -9.43
C GLU A 38 17.25 -15.76 -8.02
N GLY A 39 16.98 -17.04 -7.81
CA GLY A 39 17.33 -17.76 -6.59
C GLY A 39 16.57 -17.28 -5.36
N VAL A 40 17.27 -17.19 -4.22
CA VAL A 40 16.67 -16.85 -2.91
C VAL A 40 16.07 -15.44 -2.91
N GLY A 41 16.61 -14.52 -3.71
CA GLY A 41 16.06 -13.16 -3.80
C GLY A 41 14.61 -13.13 -4.30
N ALA A 42 14.20 -14.09 -5.15
CA ALA A 42 12.80 -14.22 -5.58
C ALA A 42 11.88 -14.45 -4.39
N ASN A 43 12.29 -15.35 -3.47
CA ASN A 43 11.52 -15.67 -2.29
C ASN A 43 11.33 -14.46 -1.38
N THR A 44 12.41 -13.69 -1.15
CA THR A 44 12.36 -12.45 -0.38
C THR A 44 11.46 -11.41 -1.05
N GLN A 45 11.62 -11.16 -2.35
CA GLN A 45 10.77 -10.20 -3.07
C GLN A 45 9.29 -10.57 -3.01
N ILE A 46 8.95 -11.83 -3.31
CA ILE A 46 7.57 -12.30 -3.28
C ILE A 46 7.00 -12.18 -1.87
N GLY A 47 7.74 -12.61 -0.84
CA GLY A 47 7.30 -12.51 0.55
C GLY A 47 7.07 -11.07 1.01
N ASP A 48 8.05 -10.19 0.74
CA ASP A 48 8.03 -8.80 1.18
C ASP A 48 6.91 -8.02 0.49
N PHE A 49 6.77 -8.09 -0.83
CA PHE A 49 5.72 -7.36 -1.53
C PHE A 49 4.33 -7.96 -1.34
N THR A 50 4.20 -9.29 -1.25
CA THR A 50 2.90 -9.91 -0.93
C THR A 50 2.44 -9.45 0.45
N SER A 51 3.30 -9.52 1.47
CA SER A 51 2.95 -9.10 2.83
C SER A 51 2.70 -7.60 2.94
N PHE A 52 3.44 -6.78 2.21
CA PHE A 52 3.21 -5.33 2.09
C PHE A 52 1.80 -5.02 1.59
N PHE A 53 1.44 -5.52 0.41
CA PHE A 53 0.14 -5.25 -0.19
C PHE A 53 -1.01 -5.89 0.59
N PHE A 54 -0.80 -7.12 1.09
CA PHE A 54 -1.79 -7.82 1.89
C PHE A 54 -2.13 -7.05 3.16
N THR A 55 -1.09 -6.62 3.91
CA THR A 55 -1.28 -5.91 5.18
C THR A 55 -1.89 -4.54 4.95
N ALA A 56 -1.40 -3.79 3.97
CA ALA A 56 -1.98 -2.48 3.65
C ALA A 56 -3.45 -2.61 3.22
N GLY A 57 -3.79 -3.61 2.41
CA GLY A 57 -5.16 -3.89 1.99
C GLY A 57 -6.08 -4.33 3.12
N LEU A 58 -5.63 -5.30 3.93
CA LEU A 58 -6.40 -5.86 5.05
C LEU A 58 -6.77 -4.78 6.07
N PHE A 59 -5.81 -3.97 6.49
CA PHE A 59 -6.04 -2.91 7.47
C PHE A 59 -6.96 -1.80 6.94
N ALA A 60 -6.91 -1.50 5.63
CA ALA A 60 -7.82 -0.54 5.00
C ALA A 60 -9.26 -1.06 5.00
N VAL A 61 -9.47 -2.31 4.59
CA VAL A 61 -10.79 -2.96 4.60
C VAL A 61 -11.33 -3.06 6.02
N LEU A 62 -10.53 -3.54 6.97
CA LEU A 62 -10.94 -3.66 8.37
C LEU A 62 -11.31 -2.30 8.97
N GLY A 63 -10.47 -1.28 8.78
CA GLY A 63 -10.75 0.06 9.29
C GLY A 63 -12.01 0.68 8.70
N ALA A 64 -12.29 0.44 7.43
CA ALA A 64 -13.52 0.91 6.79
C ALA A 64 -14.76 0.14 7.25
N ILE A 65 -14.71 -1.19 7.33
CA ILE A 65 -15.87 -2.02 7.72
C ILE A 65 -16.20 -1.83 9.20
N LYS A 66 -15.18 -1.85 10.06
CA LYS A 66 -15.32 -1.67 11.52
C LYS A 66 -15.52 -0.22 11.94
N GLU A 67 -15.32 0.73 11.03
CA GLU A 67 -15.42 2.18 11.28
C GLU A 67 -14.52 2.62 12.46
N GLN A 68 -13.38 1.96 12.60
CA GLN A 68 -12.39 2.19 13.65
C GLN A 68 -11.11 2.74 13.03
N HIS A 69 -10.82 4.00 13.34
CA HIS A 69 -9.71 4.74 12.73
C HIS A 69 -8.33 4.13 13.01
N LEU A 70 -8.17 3.36 14.11
CA LEU A 70 -6.89 2.76 14.50
C LEU A 70 -6.34 1.81 13.43
N TRP A 71 -7.22 1.03 12.78
CA TRP A 71 -6.81 0.11 11.72
C TRP A 71 -6.24 0.83 10.49
N LEU A 72 -6.76 2.02 10.16
CA LEU A 72 -6.31 2.74 8.95
C LEU A 72 -4.86 3.22 9.06
N TYR A 73 -4.32 3.38 10.27
CA TYR A 73 -2.91 3.71 10.46
C TYR A 73 -1.96 2.60 9.98
N GLY A 74 -2.38 1.34 9.97
CA GLY A 74 -1.56 0.24 9.43
C GLY A 74 -1.27 0.42 7.94
N SER A 75 -2.30 0.71 7.16
CA SER A 75 -2.19 0.99 5.73
C SER A 75 -1.39 2.27 5.45
N ILE A 76 -1.63 3.32 6.23
CA ILE A 76 -0.85 4.58 6.13
C ILE A 76 0.62 4.33 6.45
N SER A 77 0.92 3.51 7.46
CA SER A 77 2.30 3.19 7.82
C SER A 77 3.04 2.56 6.66
N LEU A 78 2.45 1.55 6.00
CA LEU A 78 3.08 0.89 4.86
C LEU A 78 3.18 1.81 3.63
N LEU A 79 2.08 2.40 3.18
CA LEU A 79 2.09 3.23 1.97
C LEU A 79 2.91 4.52 2.17
N GLY A 80 2.68 5.22 3.27
CA GLY A 80 3.36 6.49 3.56
C GLY A 80 4.86 6.32 3.76
N SER A 81 5.29 5.28 4.49
CA SER A 81 6.72 4.99 4.64
C SER A 81 7.35 4.54 3.32
N ALA A 82 6.65 3.77 2.50
CA ALA A 82 7.16 3.35 1.20
C ALA A 82 7.41 4.54 0.25
N ALA A 83 6.55 5.56 0.27
CA ALA A 83 6.79 6.80 -0.47
C ALA A 83 8.03 7.54 0.05
N ILE A 84 8.17 7.67 1.37
CA ILE A 84 9.33 8.31 2.02
C ILE A 84 10.62 7.56 1.66
N PHE A 85 10.65 6.24 1.80
CA PHE A 85 11.86 5.45 1.55
C PHE A 85 12.21 5.39 0.06
N ARG A 86 11.25 5.44 -0.86
CA ARG A 86 11.56 5.60 -2.29
C ARG A 86 12.19 6.96 -2.60
N LEU A 87 11.67 8.05 -2.02
CA LEU A 87 12.28 9.37 -2.17
C LEU A 87 13.70 9.41 -1.58
N LEU A 88 13.91 8.77 -0.43
CA LEU A 88 15.24 8.62 0.16
C LEU A 88 16.16 7.76 -0.71
N SER A 89 15.66 6.71 -1.36
CA SER A 89 16.46 5.91 -2.31
C SER A 89 16.98 6.77 -3.46
N VAL A 90 16.12 7.62 -4.03
CA VAL A 90 16.51 8.58 -5.09
C VAL A 90 17.61 9.51 -4.58
N PHE A 91 17.42 10.10 -3.39
CA PHE A 91 18.36 11.07 -2.84
C PHE A 91 19.70 10.48 -2.41
N LEU A 92 19.68 9.29 -1.79
CA LEU A 92 20.86 8.67 -1.16
C LEU A 92 21.63 7.73 -2.09
N HIS A 93 20.93 7.06 -3.03
CA HIS A 93 21.51 6.03 -3.89
C HIS A 93 21.39 6.36 -5.39
N GLY A 94 20.82 7.51 -5.76
CA GLY A 94 20.74 7.96 -7.16
C GLY A 94 19.83 7.10 -8.04
N THR A 95 18.91 6.33 -7.45
CA THR A 95 17.98 5.46 -8.18
C THR A 95 16.96 6.28 -8.95
N GLU A 96 16.45 5.76 -10.08
CA GLU A 96 15.35 6.38 -10.81
C GLU A 96 14.05 6.38 -9.99
N PRO A 97 13.29 7.49 -9.99
CA PRO A 97 12.06 7.57 -9.22
C PRO A 97 10.92 6.80 -9.90
N LEU A 98 10.31 5.86 -9.16
CA LEU A 98 9.04 5.25 -9.56
C LEU A 98 7.87 6.20 -9.24
N VAL A 99 7.75 7.29 -10.01
CA VAL A 99 6.83 8.42 -9.75
C VAL A 99 5.38 7.96 -9.60
N SER A 100 4.93 7.01 -10.42
CA SER A 100 3.57 6.47 -10.36
C SER A 100 3.24 5.87 -8.99
N ALA A 101 4.14 5.06 -8.44
CA ALA A 101 3.97 4.45 -7.12
C ALA A 101 4.01 5.49 -6.00
N ILE A 102 4.98 6.41 -6.05
CA ILE A 102 5.13 7.47 -5.03
C ILE A 102 3.86 8.32 -4.97
N VAL A 103 3.34 8.75 -6.12
CA VAL A 103 2.10 9.55 -6.20
C VAL A 103 0.92 8.76 -5.64
N PHE A 104 0.76 7.50 -6.05
CA PHE A 104 -0.31 6.64 -5.53
C PHE A 104 -0.24 6.51 -4.00
N GLU A 105 0.94 6.22 -3.45
CA GLU A 105 1.15 6.03 -2.02
C GLU A 105 0.86 7.29 -1.20
N VAL A 106 1.30 8.45 -1.67
CA VAL A 106 1.03 9.74 -1.02
C VAL A 106 -0.47 10.06 -1.07
N LEU A 107 -1.10 9.93 -2.25
CA LEU A 107 -2.52 10.23 -2.42
C LEU A 107 -3.39 9.35 -1.54
N ILE A 108 -3.14 8.04 -1.52
CA ILE A 108 -3.89 7.11 -0.68
C ILE A 108 -3.62 7.36 0.80
N SER A 109 -2.38 7.63 1.21
CA SER A 109 -2.06 7.92 2.61
C SER A 109 -2.77 9.19 3.11
N VAL A 110 -2.76 10.27 2.33
CA VAL A 110 -3.48 11.51 2.64
C VAL A 110 -4.99 11.26 2.68
N TYR A 111 -5.52 10.51 1.72
CA TYR A 111 -6.93 10.15 1.70
C TYR A 111 -7.36 9.37 2.95
N LEU A 112 -6.56 8.40 3.39
CA LEU A 112 -6.84 7.63 4.61
C LEU A 112 -6.74 8.49 5.87
N LEU A 113 -5.82 9.46 5.93
CA LEU A 113 -5.76 10.45 7.02
C LEU A 113 -7.03 11.31 7.08
N ILE A 114 -7.56 11.72 5.92
CA ILE A 114 -8.86 12.41 5.84
C ILE A 114 -9.96 11.50 6.38
N HIS A 115 -10.02 10.24 5.96
CA HIS A 115 -11.02 9.31 6.48
C HIS A 115 -10.93 9.12 8.00
N ILE A 116 -9.73 9.01 8.56
CA ILE A 116 -9.50 8.97 10.01
C ILE A 116 -10.07 10.22 10.70
N HIS A 117 -9.84 11.41 10.15
CA HIS A 117 -10.35 12.66 10.73
C HIS A 117 -11.89 12.65 10.81
N PHE A 118 -12.57 12.19 9.76
CA PHE A 118 -14.03 12.06 9.75
C PHE A 118 -14.54 11.02 10.76
N LEU A 119 -13.89 9.84 10.84
CA LEU A 119 -14.27 8.81 11.82
C LEU A 119 -14.13 9.31 13.27
N LYS A 120 -13.05 10.05 13.58
CA LYS A 120 -12.86 10.64 14.91
C LYS A 120 -13.96 11.65 15.25
N LYS A 121 -14.36 12.48 14.29
CA LYS A 121 -15.44 13.48 14.47
C LYS A 121 -16.81 12.82 14.68
N GLN A 122 -17.06 11.67 14.07
CA GLN A 122 -18.32 10.94 14.25
C GLN A 122 -18.44 10.26 15.63
N ASN A 123 -17.30 9.90 16.22
CA ASN A 123 -17.22 9.22 17.52
C ASN A 123 -17.00 10.18 18.71
N SER A 124 -16.98 11.49 18.48
CA SER A 124 -16.89 12.55 19.49
C SER A 124 -18.25 13.20 19.70
#